data_AF-A0A942KJR2-F1
#
_entry.id   AF-A0A942KJR2-F1
#
_cell.length_a   1.000
_cell.length_b   1.000
_cell.length_c   1.000
_cell.angle_alpha   90.00
_cell.angle_beta   90.00
_cell.angle_gamma   90.00
#
_symmetry.space_group_name_H-M   'P 1'
#
loop_
_entity.id
_entity.type
_entity.pdbx_description
1 polymer ?
#
loop_
_entity_poly.entity_id
_entity_poly.type
_entity_poly.pdbx_seq_one_letter_code
_entity_poly.pdbx_strand_id
1 'polypeptide(L)'
;MLNPHEDYEEVKTIVKLLKDKKFDETYNLILDLLRNYPNEPWAHNLLGCWYEMRGEAILAMKHYRAAYALSPSYDASRMNVIEFQMHTRSINQIYF
;
A
#
# COMPACT_ATOMS: atom_id res chain seq x y z
N MET A 1 15.07 -8.91 -6.24
CA MET A 1 13.66 -9.05 -6.63
C MET A 1 13.32 -7.84 -7.50
N LEU A 2 12.64 -8.06 -8.62
CA LEU A 2 12.21 -7.02 -9.55
C LEU A 2 11.40 -5.94 -8.81
N ASN A 3 11.69 -4.66 -9.07
CA ASN A 3 10.96 -3.54 -8.47
C ASN A 3 9.66 -3.36 -9.26
N PRO A 4 8.49 -3.79 -8.75
CA PRO A 4 7.28 -3.94 -9.55
C PRO A 4 6.76 -2.63 -10.15
N HIS A 5 7.16 -1.49 -9.57
CA HIS A 5 6.86 -0.17 -10.13
C HIS A 5 7.52 0.08 -11.50
N GLU A 6 8.57 -0.67 -11.86
CA GLU A 6 9.30 -0.49 -13.12
C GLU A 6 8.88 -1.48 -14.21
N ASP A 7 8.37 -2.65 -13.84
CA ASP A 7 8.10 -3.74 -14.79
C ASP A 7 6.64 -3.85 -15.23
N TYR A 8 5.69 -3.27 -14.47
CA TYR A 8 4.26 -3.31 -14.78
C TYR A 8 3.72 -1.92 -15.12
N GLU A 9 3.24 -1.74 -16.36
CA GLU A 9 2.68 -0.46 -16.82
C GLU A 9 1.41 -0.07 -16.06
N GLU A 10 0.61 -1.05 -15.63
CA GLU A 10 -0.56 -0.83 -14.78
C GLU A 10 -0.17 -0.26 -13.42
N VAL A 11 0.93 -0.75 -12.83
CA VAL A 11 1.44 -0.26 -11.54
C VAL A 11 1.94 1.18 -11.69
N LYS A 12 2.69 1.50 -12.76
CA LYS A 12 3.12 2.89 -13.07
C LYS A 12 1.92 3.82 -13.20
N THR A 13 0.88 3.36 -13.89
CA THR A 13 -0.35 4.11 -14.11
C THR A 13 -1.05 4.41 -12.79
N ILE A 14 -1.23 3.41 -11.91
CA ILE A 14 -1.83 3.59 -10.59
C ILE A 14 -1.02 4.55 -9.72
N VAL A 15 0.32 4.43 -9.70
CA VAL A 15 1.18 5.33 -8.94
C VAL A 15 1.00 6.78 -9.41
N LYS A 16 0.87 7.01 -10.72
CA LYS A 16 0.57 8.33 -11.27
C LYS A 16 -0.80 8.84 -10.83
N LEU A 17 -1.84 8.01 -10.95
CA LEU A 17 -3.20 8.38 -10.57
C LEU A 17 -3.35 8.67 -9.07
N LEU A 18 -2.64 7.94 -8.21
CA LEU A 18 -2.54 8.23 -6.77
C LEU A 18 -1.95 9.63 -6.55
N LYS A 19 -0.83 9.96 -7.20
CA LYS A 19 -0.21 11.30 -7.12
C LYS A 19 -1.16 12.40 -7.59
N ASP A 20 -1.94 12.12 -8.64
CA ASP A 20 -2.95 13.02 -9.20
C ASP A 20 -4.25 13.07 -8.36
N LYS A 21 -4.35 12.28 -7.27
CA LYS A 21 -5.52 12.18 -6.37
C LYS A 21 -6.83 11.76 -7.07
N LYS A 22 -6.74 11.00 -8.16
CA LYS A 22 -7.89 10.47 -8.91
C LYS A 22 -8.41 9.17 -8.29
N PHE A 23 -8.99 9.27 -7.09
CA PHE A 23 -9.23 8.12 -6.22
C PHE A 23 -10.18 7.05 -6.80
N ASP A 24 -11.27 7.43 -7.46
CA ASP A 24 -12.27 6.47 -7.93
C ASP A 24 -11.74 5.56 -9.05
N GLU A 25 -11.04 6.14 -10.03
CA GLU A 25 -10.39 5.40 -11.12
C GLU A 25 -9.27 4.50 -10.58
N THR A 26 -8.47 5.04 -9.64
CA THR A 26 -7.37 4.32 -9.02
C THR A 26 -7.84 3.07 -8.28
N TYR A 27 -8.95 3.17 -7.54
CA TYR A 27 -9.45 2.07 -6.71
C TYR A 27 -9.82 0.84 -7.56
N ASN A 28 -10.54 1.04 -8.66
CA ASN A 28 -10.94 -0.05 -9.55
C ASN A 28 -9.73 -0.76 -10.16
N LEU A 29 -8.72 0.00 -10.61
CA LEU A 29 -7.48 -0.57 -11.14
C LEU A 29 -6.70 -1.38 -10.10
N ILE A 30 -6.66 -0.91 -8.85
CA ILE A 30 -6.04 -1.66 -7.74
C ILE A 30 -6.80 -2.97 -7.48
N LEU A 31 -8.14 -2.95 -7.51
CA LEU A 31 -8.94 -4.16 -7.33
C LEU A 31 -8.72 -5.17 -8.46
N ASP A 32 -8.59 -4.73 -9.70
CA ASP A 32 -8.28 -5.61 -10.82
C ASP A 32 -6.88 -6.22 -10.68
N LEU A 33 -5.88 -5.44 -10.23
CA LEU A 33 -4.56 -5.99 -9.92
C LEU A 33 -4.61 -7.01 -8.79
N LEU A 34 -5.39 -6.77 -7.73
CA LEU A 34 -5.56 -7.75 -6.65
C LEU A 34 -6.27 -9.03 -7.09
N ARG A 35 -7.18 -8.97 -8.08
CA ARG A 35 -7.81 -10.16 -8.66
C ARG A 35 -6.81 -10.98 -9.48
N ASN A 36 -5.98 -10.30 -10.27
CA ASN A 36 -5.00 -10.96 -11.15
C ASN A 36 -3.76 -11.44 -10.40
N TYR A 37 -3.37 -10.71 -9.35
CA TYR A 37 -2.13 -10.89 -8.60
C TYR A 37 -2.38 -10.84 -7.08
N PRO A 38 -3.22 -11.73 -6.52
CA PRO A 38 -3.67 -11.64 -5.12
C PRO A 38 -2.55 -11.83 -4.09
N ASN A 39 -1.45 -12.49 -4.48
CA ASN A 39 -0.31 -12.81 -3.62
C ASN A 39 0.89 -11.87 -3.87
N GLU A 40 0.75 -10.87 -4.74
CA GLU A 40 1.81 -9.92 -4.98
C GLU A 40 1.80 -8.80 -3.91
N PRO A 41 2.94 -8.54 -3.24
CA PRO A 41 2.98 -7.60 -2.12
C PRO A 41 2.67 -6.17 -2.56
N TRP A 42 3.09 -5.77 -3.77
CA TRP A 42 2.86 -4.43 -4.30
C TRP A 42 1.37 -4.12 -4.53
N ALA A 43 0.53 -5.11 -4.85
CA ALA A 43 -0.90 -4.89 -5.06
C ALA A 43 -1.60 -4.49 -3.75
N HIS A 44 -1.26 -5.18 -2.66
CA HIS A 44 -1.71 -4.79 -1.31
C HIS A 44 -1.10 -3.46 -0.88
N ASN A 45 0.16 -3.19 -1.20
CA ASN A 45 0.80 -1.91 -0.88
C ASN A 45 0.09 -0.71 -1.52
N LEU A 46 -0.28 -0.81 -2.80
CA LEU A 46 -1.02 0.23 -3.52
C LEU A 46 -2.38 0.49 -2.88
N LEU A 47 -3.09 -0.56 -2.46
CA LEU A 47 -4.36 -0.42 -1.74
C LEU A 47 -4.18 0.24 -0.37
N GLY A 48 -3.07 -0.08 0.33
CA GLY A 48 -2.69 0.60 1.56
C GLY A 48 -2.50 2.10 1.37
N CYS A 49 -1.74 2.50 0.34
CA CYS A 49 -1.53 3.92 -0.01
C CYS A 49 -2.85 4.62 -0.35
N TRP A 50 -3.73 3.96 -1.09
CA TRP A 50 -5.04 4.50 -1.42
C TRP A 50 -5.88 4.79 -0.16
N TYR A 51 -5.94 3.86 0.80
CA TYR A 51 -6.64 4.07 2.07
C TYR A 51 -5.99 5.15 2.92
N GLU A 52 -4.66 5.21 2.96
CA GLU A 52 -3.93 6.23 3.70
C GLU A 52 -4.24 7.64 3.20
N MET A 53 -4.24 7.84 1.87
CA MET A 53 -4.60 9.12 1.25
C MET A 53 -6.06 9.53 1.49
N ARG A 54 -6.91 8.57 1.87
CA ARG A 54 -8.31 8.78 2.27
C ARG A 54 -8.48 9.02 3.78
N GLY A 55 -7.42 8.92 4.57
CA GLY A 55 -7.46 9.03 6.03
C GLY A 55 -7.92 7.75 6.74
N GLU A 56 -8.08 6.64 6.01
CA GLU A 56 -8.58 5.36 6.51
C GLU A 56 -7.45 4.51 7.10
N ALA A 57 -6.87 5.02 8.19
CA ALA A 57 -5.62 4.54 8.78
C ALA A 57 -5.64 3.03 9.11
N ILE A 58 -6.74 2.51 9.68
CA ILE A 58 -6.86 1.10 10.05
C ILE A 58 -6.80 0.19 8.81
N LEU A 59 -7.47 0.59 7.73
CA LEU A 59 -7.51 -0.17 6.48
C LEU A 59 -6.16 -0.10 5.76
N ALA A 60 -5.51 1.07 5.76
CA ALA A 60 -4.16 1.23 5.25
C ALA A 60 -3.17 0.24 5.91
N MET A 61 -3.15 0.22 7.25
CA MET A 61 -2.28 -0.69 8.00
C MET A 61 -2.58 -2.17 7.71
N LYS A 62 -3.85 -2.55 7.58
CA LYS A 62 -4.23 -3.93 7.23
C LYS A 62 -3.55 -4.37 5.93
N HIS A 63 -3.57 -3.52 4.92
CA HIS A 63 -3.00 -3.83 3.61
C HIS A 63 -1.48 -3.74 3.58
N TYR A 64 -0.86 -2.79 4.30
CA TYR A 64 0.60 -2.78 4.47
C TYR A 64 1.12 -4.04 5.17
N ARG A 65 0.40 -4.53 6.20
CA ARG A 65 0.76 -5.79 6.87
C ARG A 65 0.58 -7.01 5.97
N ALA A 66 -0.44 -7.03 5.14
CA ALA A 66 -0.62 -8.10 4.14
C ALA A 66 0.55 -8.12 3.15
N ALA A 67 0.94 -6.96 2.61
CA ALA A 67 2.08 -6.85 1.71
C ALA A 67 3.40 -7.30 2.37
N TYR A 68 3.63 -6.88 3.62
CA TYR A 68 4.79 -7.31 4.40
C TYR A 68 4.79 -8.82 4.69
N ALA A 69 3.63 -9.41 4.97
CA ALA A 69 3.51 -10.84 5.22
C ALA A 69 3.78 -11.67 3.94
N LEU A 70 3.38 -11.17 2.77
CA LEU A 70 3.64 -11.81 1.48
C LEU A 70 5.11 -11.76 1.08
N SER A 71 5.77 -10.61 1.31
CA SER A 71 7.21 -10.46 1.05
C SER A 71 7.84 -9.50 2.06
N PRO A 72 8.44 -10.02 3.14
CA PRO A 72 9.18 -9.18 4.09
C PRO A 72 10.36 -8.44 3.45
N SER A 73 10.86 -8.91 2.31
CA SER A 73 11.93 -8.28 1.52
C SER A 73 11.45 -7.18 0.57
N TYR A 74 10.15 -6.89 0.50
CA TYR A 74 9.63 -5.78 -0.29
C TYR A 74 9.78 -4.46 0.48
N ASP A 75 10.81 -3.69 0.11
CA ASP A 75 11.26 -2.51 0.87
C ASP A 75 10.17 -1.45 1.04
N ALA A 76 9.33 -1.21 0.02
CA ALA A 76 8.26 -0.22 0.10
C ALA A 76 7.25 -0.56 1.21
N SER A 77 6.82 -1.82 1.31
CA SER A 77 5.90 -2.22 2.38
C SER A 77 6.57 -2.28 3.74
N ARG A 78 7.87 -2.63 3.80
CA ARG A 78 8.63 -2.53 5.05
C ARG A 78 8.68 -1.09 5.54
N MET A 79 8.98 -0.12 4.66
CA MET A 79 8.97 1.30 5.00
C MET A 79 7.58 1.77 5.47
N ASN A 80 6.53 1.45 4.71
CA ASN A 80 5.15 1.85 5.04
C ASN A 80 4.67 1.25 6.37
N VAL A 81 4.99 -0.02 6.68
CA VAL A 81 4.69 -0.62 7.99
C VAL A 81 5.46 0.08 9.11
N ILE A 82 6.75 0.34 8.91
CA ILE A 82 7.60 0.98 9.92
C ILE A 82 7.12 2.41 10.21
N GLU A 83 6.90 3.21 9.18
CA GLU A 83 6.43 4.60 9.31
C GLU A 83 5.08 4.66 10.02
N PHE A 84 4.13 3.83 9.57
CA PHE A 84 2.81 3.80 10.20
C PHE A 84 2.88 3.31 11.65
N GLN A 85 3.73 2.32 11.95
CA GLN A 85 3.98 1.88 13.33
C GLN A 85 4.66 2.94 14.19
N MET A 86 5.53 3.79 13.62
CA MET A 86 6.17 4.90 14.34
C MET A 86 5.17 6.03 14.64
N HIS A 87 4.33 6.40 13.66
CA HIS A 87 3.27 7.39 13.86
C HIS A 87 2.22 6.90 14.88
N THR A 88 1.81 5.63 14.80
CA THR A 88 0.91 5.04 15.81
C THR A 88 1.60 4.76 17.14
N ARG A 89 2.91 4.47 17.20
CA ARG A 89 3.65 4.41 18.48
C ARG A 89 3.68 5.75 19.19
N SER A 90 3.85 6.85 18.45
CA SER A 90 3.82 8.20 19.01
C SER A 90 2.44 8.53 19.63
N ILE A 91 1.35 8.04 19.02
CA ILE A 91 -0.02 8.19 19.55
C ILE A 91 -0.29 7.19 20.70
N ASN A 92 0.19 5.95 20.59
CA ASN A 92 -0.03 4.89 21.58
C ASN A 92 0.90 4.97 22.79
N GLN A 93 2.04 5.68 22.75
CA GLN A 93 2.86 5.94 23.94
C GLN A 93 2.27 6.98 24.89
N ILE A 94 1.11 7.59 24.56
CA ILE A 94 0.35 8.45 25.48
C ILE A 94 -0.80 7.68 26.16
N TYR A 95 -1.07 6.42 25.79
CA TYR A 95 -2.02 5.57 26.52
C TYR A 95 -1.47 4.15 26.67
N PHE A 96 -1.03 3.87 27.91
CA PHE A 96 -0.50 2.63 28.52
C PHE A 96 1.00 2.36 28.38
#